data_AF-A0A660MZU8-F1
#
_entry.id   AF-A0A660MZU8-F1
#
_cell.length_a   1.000
_cell.length_b   1.000
_cell.length_c   1.000
_cell.angle_alpha   90.00
_cell.angle_beta   90.00
_cell.angle_gamma   90.00
#
_symmetry.space_group_name_H-M   'P 1'
#
loop_
_entity.id
_entity.type
_entity.pdbx_description
1 polymer ?
#
loop_
_entity_poly.entity_id
_entity_poly.type
_entity_poly.pdbx_seq_one_letter_code
_entity_poly.pdbx_strand_id
1 'polypeptide(L)'
;MAKISRRALLALLANTYIVRNAWAAAANSFLSGKITPSGKNTRITLESAQRLKYTYFLLDKPNRLVIDMADIANNNALAALPKSIKTNDPYISSARIGQKNATTTRIVFDLKQTTAPKFIALPPSGSLKHRLQIDLGNEAIAAPPSSGKAPPPKASAPRAPANEAPASAIGDDPLMDLLNSRQQQAQSAQPPATPPQTVQPPATEPQPSGNPKTNRKPVIVLDAGHGGKDPGTTGTTGIHEKSVVLATALETKRQLQAKGYTVHMTRSGDNFIKLAERRAVAQRTKADLFISIHANASASPASQGVDVYVWGKANSEQARQIALAENAADKIDGLPDVGNKNVNAIISDMMQAQTSTDSAKFGKLLLAQFGKFTKLRKGSVETADFVVLRSINVPSVLIELGFLSNPDEEKQLSNNNQRRRFAIA
;
A
#
# COMPACT_ATOMS: atom_id res chain seq x y z
N MET A 1 -18.53 -56.21 32.65
CA MET A 1 -17.59 -55.38 31.87
C MET A 1 -17.02 -56.20 30.72
N ALA A 2 -17.48 -55.97 29.49
CA ALA A 2 -17.03 -56.74 28.32
C ALA A 2 -15.64 -56.27 27.87
N LYS A 3 -14.70 -57.20 27.70
CA LYS A 3 -13.33 -56.92 27.25
C LYS A 3 -13.34 -56.62 25.75
N ILE A 4 -13.12 -55.35 25.40
CA ILE A 4 -12.93 -54.91 24.01
C ILE A 4 -11.63 -55.54 23.49
N SER A 5 -11.69 -56.26 22.37
CA SER A 5 -10.53 -56.95 21.80
C SER A 5 -9.57 -55.96 21.14
N ARG A 6 -8.27 -56.27 21.12
CA ARG A 6 -7.23 -55.46 20.43
C ARG A 6 -7.56 -55.21 18.95
N ARG A 7 -8.29 -56.12 18.29
CA ARG A 7 -8.77 -55.94 16.90
C ARG A 7 -9.89 -54.90 16.81
N ALA A 8 -10.79 -54.84 17.78
CA ALA A 8 -11.82 -53.81 17.85
C ALA A 8 -11.22 -52.42 18.16
N LEU A 9 -10.15 -52.37 18.95
CA LEU A 9 -9.41 -51.12 19.23
C LEU A 9 -8.65 -50.61 17.99
N LEU A 10 -8.07 -51.51 17.19
CA LEU A 10 -7.40 -51.15 15.93
C LEU A 10 -8.39 -50.73 14.83
N ALA A 11 -9.59 -51.32 14.79
CA ALA A 11 -10.65 -50.87 13.88
C ALA A 11 -11.19 -49.48 14.25
N LEU A 12 -11.26 -49.14 15.55
CA LEU A 12 -11.65 -47.79 16.00
C LEU A 12 -10.57 -46.73 15.70
N LEU A 13 -9.30 -47.12 15.69
CA LEU A 13 -8.18 -46.25 15.32
C LEU A 13 -8.03 -46.12 13.80
N ALA A 14 -8.35 -47.13 12.99
CA ALA A 14 -8.33 -47.01 11.54
C ALA A 14 -9.44 -46.09 11.00
N ASN A 15 -10.59 -46.01 11.68
CA ASN A 15 -11.70 -45.15 11.28
C ASN A 15 -11.60 -43.69 11.77
N THR A 16 -10.57 -43.36 12.56
CA THR A 16 -10.29 -41.98 13.02
C THR A 16 -9.13 -41.32 12.25
N TYR A 17 -8.53 -42.01 11.29
CA TYR A 17 -7.46 -41.48 10.42
C TYR A 17 -7.89 -41.12 8.98
N ILE A 18 -9.18 -41.22 8.63
CA ILE A 18 -9.74 -40.75 7.34
C ILE A 18 -10.66 -39.52 7.51
N VAL A 19 -10.47 -38.73 8.57
CA VAL A 19 -11.07 -37.38 8.65
C VAL A 19 -9.99 -36.36 9.00
N ARG A 20 -8.97 -36.27 8.15
CA ARG A 20 -8.16 -35.07 8.04
C ARG A 20 -7.95 -34.73 6.57
N ASN A 21 -8.37 -33.51 6.24
CA ASN A 21 -8.07 -32.73 5.04
C ASN A 21 -8.97 -32.93 3.82
N ALA A 22 -10.22 -32.50 3.96
CA ALA A 22 -10.92 -31.82 2.88
C ALA A 22 -11.96 -30.82 3.41
N TRP A 23 -11.54 -29.90 4.29
CA TRP A 23 -12.14 -28.56 4.22
C TRP A 23 -11.53 -27.88 2.99
N ALA A 24 -11.94 -28.32 1.80
CA ALA A 24 -11.88 -27.43 0.65
C ALA A 24 -12.82 -26.28 1.03
N ALA A 25 -12.26 -25.14 1.42
CA ALA A 25 -13.03 -23.91 1.47
C ALA A 25 -13.73 -23.81 0.12
N ALA A 26 -15.06 -23.93 0.10
CA ALA A 26 -15.81 -23.95 -1.14
C ALA A 26 -15.42 -22.71 -1.94
N ALA A 27 -14.79 -22.93 -3.11
CA ALA A 27 -14.37 -21.84 -3.96
C ALA A 27 -15.59 -20.95 -4.23
N ASN A 28 -15.44 -19.65 -4.02
CA ASN A 28 -16.48 -18.69 -4.35
C ASN A 28 -16.79 -18.83 -5.86
N SER A 29 -18.08 -18.89 -6.19
CA SER A 29 -18.50 -19.10 -7.57
C SER A 29 -18.60 -17.77 -8.30
N PHE A 30 -17.81 -17.59 -9.35
CA PHE A 30 -18.00 -16.51 -10.31
C PHE A 30 -19.25 -16.78 -11.15
N LEU A 31 -20.19 -15.84 -11.19
CA LEU A 31 -21.51 -16.04 -11.81
C LEU A 31 -21.59 -15.39 -13.18
N SER A 32 -21.19 -14.12 -13.30
CA SER A 32 -21.30 -13.38 -14.54
C SER A 32 -20.27 -12.25 -14.60
N GLY A 33 -19.92 -11.83 -15.82
CA GLY A 33 -18.99 -10.73 -16.05
C GLY A 33 -19.38 -9.97 -17.30
N LYS A 34 -19.39 -8.64 -17.24
CA LYS A 34 -19.75 -7.79 -18.37
C LYS A 34 -18.90 -6.54 -18.42
N ILE A 35 -18.43 -6.21 -19.61
CA ILE A 35 -17.71 -4.96 -19.91
C ILE A 35 -18.64 -4.11 -20.77
N THR A 36 -18.97 -2.92 -20.29
CA THR A 36 -19.92 -2.01 -20.95
C THR A 36 -19.28 -0.65 -21.11
N PRO A 37 -18.99 -0.20 -22.35
CA PRO A 37 -18.63 1.19 -22.59
C PRO A 37 -19.86 2.08 -22.34
N SER A 38 -19.66 3.20 -21.64
CA SER A 38 -20.67 4.20 -21.30
C SER A 38 -20.11 5.59 -21.61
N GLY A 39 -20.38 6.09 -22.82
CA GLY A 39 -19.84 7.36 -23.31
C GLY A 39 -18.31 7.35 -23.38
N LYS A 40 -17.66 8.24 -22.63
CA LYS A 40 -16.19 8.31 -22.50
C LYS A 40 -15.64 7.44 -21.36
N ASN A 41 -16.40 6.49 -20.84
CA ASN A 41 -16.01 5.62 -19.73
C ASN A 41 -16.20 4.14 -20.09
N THR A 42 -15.53 3.25 -19.38
CA THR A 42 -15.76 1.80 -19.46
C THR A 42 -16.10 1.26 -18.08
N ARG A 43 -17.22 0.55 -17.95
CA ARG A 43 -17.65 -0.11 -16.72
C ARG A 43 -17.48 -1.62 -16.84
N ILE A 44 -16.72 -2.20 -15.93
CA ILE A 44 -16.60 -3.65 -15.76
C ILE A 44 -17.47 -4.04 -14.56
N THR A 45 -18.36 -5.01 -14.73
CA THR A 45 -19.18 -5.57 -13.65
C THR A 45 -18.88 -7.06 -13.53
N LEU A 46 -18.45 -7.48 -12.35
CA LEU A 46 -18.17 -8.88 -12.02
C LEU A 46 -19.15 -9.33 -10.93
N GLU A 47 -19.87 -10.42 -11.16
CA GLU A 47 -20.85 -10.96 -10.22
C GLU A 47 -20.39 -12.31 -9.67
N SER A 48 -20.59 -12.54 -8.38
CA SER A 48 -20.21 -13.77 -7.69
C SER A 48 -21.21 -14.16 -6.60
N ALA A 49 -21.23 -15.45 -6.25
CA ALA A 49 -22.13 -16.01 -5.25
C ALA A 49 -21.90 -15.42 -3.86
N GLN A 50 -20.63 -15.23 -3.49
CA GLN A 50 -20.18 -14.52 -2.30
C GLN A 50 -19.36 -13.30 -2.70
N ARG A 51 -19.08 -12.39 -1.77
CA ARG A 51 -18.25 -11.20 -2.03
C ARG A 51 -16.86 -11.58 -2.59
N LEU A 52 -16.46 -10.95 -3.71
CA LEU A 52 -15.12 -11.15 -4.29
C LEU A 52 -14.02 -10.62 -3.35
N LYS A 53 -13.05 -11.49 -3.04
CA LYS A 53 -11.76 -11.10 -2.48
C LYS A 53 -10.82 -10.88 -3.66
N TYR A 54 -10.28 -9.68 -3.83
CA TYR A 54 -9.40 -9.36 -4.97
C TYR A 54 -8.24 -8.45 -4.59
N THR A 55 -7.21 -8.35 -5.41
CA THR A 55 -6.22 -7.25 -5.36
C THR A 55 -6.03 -6.75 -6.78
N TYR A 56 -5.60 -5.51 -6.98
CA TYR A 56 -5.29 -5.03 -8.32
C TYR A 56 -4.01 -4.20 -8.35
N PHE A 57 -3.42 -4.08 -9.52
CA PHE A 57 -2.32 -3.16 -9.80
C PHE A 57 -2.33 -2.76 -11.27
N LEU A 58 -1.68 -1.64 -11.57
CA LEU A 58 -1.45 -1.18 -12.93
C LEU A 58 -0.03 -1.54 -13.36
N LEU A 59 0.15 -1.87 -14.63
CA LEU A 59 1.46 -1.96 -15.26
C LEU A 59 1.54 -0.89 -16.35
N ASP A 60 2.68 -0.24 -16.48
CA ASP A 60 3.03 0.60 -17.62
C ASP A 60 3.81 -0.24 -18.65
N LYS A 61 3.77 0.18 -19.93
CA LYS A 61 4.52 -0.43 -21.05
C LYS A 61 4.29 -1.97 -21.26
N PRO A 62 3.13 -2.41 -21.78
CA PRO A 62 1.93 -1.65 -22.10
C PRO A 62 1.04 -1.42 -20.88
N ASN A 63 0.18 -0.40 -20.95
CA ASN A 63 -0.79 -0.07 -19.92
C ASN A 63 -1.71 -1.27 -19.65
N ARG A 64 -1.71 -1.80 -18.43
CA ARG A 64 -2.54 -2.94 -18.05
C ARG A 64 -3.16 -2.74 -16.68
N LEU A 65 -4.42 -3.15 -16.53
CA LEU A 65 -5.06 -3.34 -15.24
C LEU A 65 -5.08 -4.84 -14.91
N VAL A 66 -4.36 -5.24 -13.87
CA VAL A 66 -4.31 -6.62 -13.41
C VAL A 66 -5.14 -6.75 -12.14
N ILE A 67 -6.01 -7.75 -12.09
CA ILE A 67 -6.88 -8.07 -10.95
C ILE A 67 -6.68 -9.53 -10.55
N ASP A 68 -6.21 -9.77 -9.32
CA ASP A 68 -6.07 -11.09 -8.73
C ASP A 68 -7.26 -11.36 -7.84
N MET A 69 -8.10 -12.34 -8.16
CA MET A 69 -9.25 -12.75 -7.35
C MET A 69 -8.92 -14.04 -6.59
N ALA A 70 -9.04 -13.99 -5.27
CA ALA A 70 -8.83 -15.14 -4.38
C ALA A 70 -10.10 -15.98 -4.25
N ASP A 71 -9.91 -17.28 -4.05
CA ASP A 71 -10.94 -18.30 -3.89
C ASP A 71 -11.89 -18.39 -5.10
N ILE A 72 -11.49 -17.92 -6.28
CA ILE A 72 -12.25 -18.05 -7.53
C ILE A 72 -11.58 -19.11 -8.39
N ALA A 73 -12.32 -20.15 -8.77
CA ALA A 73 -11.90 -21.12 -9.77
C ALA A 73 -12.28 -20.62 -11.19
N ASN A 74 -11.47 -21.02 -12.18
CA ASN A 74 -11.80 -20.72 -13.57
C ASN A 74 -13.06 -21.47 -14.00
N ASN A 75 -13.98 -20.78 -14.69
CA ASN A 75 -15.24 -21.36 -15.17
C ASN A 75 -15.70 -20.70 -16.48
N ASN A 76 -16.77 -21.24 -17.07
CA ASN A 76 -17.29 -20.76 -18.36
C ASN A 76 -17.72 -19.29 -18.34
N ALA A 77 -18.31 -18.83 -17.23
CA ALA A 77 -18.75 -17.44 -17.08
C ALA A 77 -17.55 -16.48 -17.07
N LEU A 78 -16.47 -16.85 -16.39
CA LEU A 78 -15.24 -16.08 -16.38
C LEU A 78 -14.57 -16.10 -17.75
N ALA A 79 -14.45 -17.27 -18.38
CA ALA A 79 -13.90 -17.42 -19.74
C ALA A 79 -14.68 -16.64 -20.82
N ALA A 80 -15.95 -16.31 -20.58
CA ALA A 80 -16.77 -15.49 -21.48
C ALA A 80 -16.50 -13.97 -21.34
N LEU A 81 -15.93 -13.51 -20.23
CA LEU A 81 -15.73 -12.08 -19.95
C LEU A 81 -14.94 -11.35 -21.07
N PRO A 82 -13.82 -11.87 -21.61
CA PRO A 82 -13.10 -11.19 -22.69
C PRO A 82 -13.94 -11.00 -23.96
N LYS A 83 -14.91 -11.89 -24.21
CA LYS A 83 -15.83 -11.79 -25.36
C LYS A 83 -16.84 -10.65 -25.22
N SER A 84 -17.02 -10.11 -24.01
CA SER A 84 -17.90 -8.96 -23.77
C SER A 84 -17.26 -7.61 -24.12
N ILE A 85 -15.96 -7.59 -24.46
CA ILE A 85 -15.26 -6.37 -24.89
C ILE A 85 -15.75 -6.00 -26.29
N LYS A 86 -16.25 -4.77 -26.44
CA LYS A 86 -16.64 -4.25 -27.74
C LYS A 86 -15.43 -3.68 -28.47
N THR A 87 -15.38 -3.81 -29.79
CA THR A 87 -14.29 -3.26 -30.63
C THR A 87 -14.07 -1.75 -30.40
N ASN A 88 -15.15 -1.01 -30.14
CA ASN A 88 -15.15 0.42 -29.89
C ASN A 88 -15.01 0.83 -28.41
N ASP A 89 -14.57 -0.08 -27.52
CA ASP A 89 -14.34 0.27 -26.12
C ASP A 89 -13.22 1.34 -25.98
N PRO A 90 -13.44 2.45 -25.25
CA PRO A 90 -12.47 3.54 -25.16
C PRO A 90 -11.26 3.23 -24.26
N TYR A 91 -11.33 2.24 -23.37
CA TYR A 91 -10.24 1.95 -22.43
C TYR A 91 -9.63 0.58 -22.60
N ILE A 92 -10.39 -0.44 -22.96
CA ILE A 92 -9.92 -1.83 -22.94
C ILE A 92 -9.70 -2.32 -24.38
N SER A 93 -8.51 -2.83 -24.68
CA SER A 93 -8.22 -3.47 -25.96
C SER A 93 -8.48 -4.98 -25.92
N SER A 94 -8.10 -5.63 -24.82
CA SER A 94 -8.21 -7.08 -24.64
C SER A 94 -8.24 -7.44 -23.17
N ALA A 95 -8.73 -8.64 -22.85
CA ALA A 95 -8.62 -9.22 -21.52
C ALA A 95 -8.09 -10.65 -21.60
N ARG A 96 -7.29 -11.04 -20.62
CA ARG A 96 -6.76 -12.39 -20.46
C ARG A 96 -7.07 -12.88 -19.07
N ILE A 97 -7.36 -14.17 -18.93
CA ILE A 97 -7.63 -14.81 -17.66
C ILE A 97 -6.67 -15.98 -17.51
N GLY A 98 -6.05 -16.09 -16.34
CA GLY A 98 -5.13 -17.18 -16.04
C GLY A 98 -5.11 -17.50 -14.55
N GLN A 99 -4.78 -18.75 -14.23
CA GLN A 99 -4.59 -19.14 -12.84
C GLN A 99 -3.20 -18.67 -12.37
N LYS A 100 -3.15 -17.83 -11.33
CA LYS A 100 -1.87 -17.37 -10.74
C LYS A 100 -1.29 -18.43 -9.80
N ASN A 101 -2.15 -19.08 -9.04
CA ASN A 101 -1.83 -20.20 -8.14
C ASN A 101 -3.12 -20.98 -7.81
N ALA A 102 -3.01 -22.04 -7.00
CA ALA A 102 -4.12 -22.95 -6.67
C ALA A 102 -5.41 -22.25 -6.18
N THR A 103 -5.31 -21.07 -5.57
CA THR A 103 -6.45 -20.35 -4.99
C THR A 103 -6.71 -18.99 -5.62
N THR A 104 -5.90 -18.53 -6.57
CA THR A 104 -5.98 -17.17 -7.13
C THR A 104 -6.10 -17.19 -8.65
N THR A 105 -7.18 -16.60 -9.17
CA THR A 105 -7.38 -16.34 -10.59
C THR A 105 -7.04 -14.90 -10.92
N ARG A 106 -6.19 -14.68 -11.94
CA ARG A 106 -5.78 -13.37 -12.42
C ARG A 106 -6.51 -13.01 -13.70
N ILE A 107 -7.07 -11.80 -13.74
CA ILE A 107 -7.56 -11.15 -14.95
C ILE A 107 -6.60 -10.02 -15.31
N VAL A 108 -6.20 -9.92 -16.57
CA VAL A 108 -5.37 -8.83 -17.09
C VAL A 108 -6.14 -8.14 -18.20
N PHE A 109 -6.50 -6.87 -18.00
CA PHE A 109 -7.04 -5.99 -19.02
C PHE A 109 -5.91 -5.19 -19.65
N ASP A 110 -5.71 -5.35 -20.95
CA ASP A 110 -4.82 -4.48 -21.72
C ASP A 110 -5.56 -3.18 -22.02
N LEU A 111 -4.93 -2.05 -21.68
CA LEU A 111 -5.55 -0.72 -21.71
C LEU A 111 -5.02 0.11 -22.88
N LYS A 112 -5.93 0.78 -23.59
CA LYS A 112 -5.61 1.71 -24.69
C LYS A 112 -4.99 3.02 -24.19
N GLN A 113 -5.26 3.39 -22.95
CA GLN A 113 -4.79 4.64 -22.34
C GLN A 113 -4.68 4.50 -20.82
N THR A 114 -3.91 5.40 -20.20
CA THR A 114 -3.77 5.47 -18.74
C THR A 114 -5.08 5.92 -18.11
N THR A 115 -5.48 5.28 -17.01
CA THR A 115 -6.70 5.61 -16.26
C THR A 115 -6.51 5.28 -14.78
N ALA A 116 -7.21 6.00 -13.91
CA ALA A 116 -7.38 5.61 -12.51
C ALA A 116 -8.67 4.78 -12.39
N PRO A 117 -8.60 3.46 -12.10
CA PRO A 117 -9.78 2.63 -11.96
C PRO A 117 -10.49 2.88 -10.62
N LYS A 118 -11.81 3.06 -10.65
CA LYS A 118 -12.64 3.21 -9.45
C LYS A 118 -13.40 1.92 -9.16
N PHE A 119 -13.12 1.29 -8.04
CA PHE A 119 -13.75 0.03 -7.62
C PHE A 119 -14.89 0.28 -6.63
N ILE A 120 -16.04 -0.33 -6.88
CA ILE A 120 -17.25 -0.22 -6.05
C ILE A 120 -17.79 -1.64 -5.83
N ALA A 121 -17.77 -2.11 -4.59
CA ALA A 121 -18.40 -3.37 -4.21
C ALA A 121 -19.87 -3.11 -3.85
N LEU A 122 -20.78 -3.86 -4.48
CA LEU A 122 -22.22 -3.76 -4.27
C LEU A 122 -22.73 -5.04 -3.60
N PRO A 123 -23.53 -4.93 -2.52
CA PRO A 123 -24.17 -6.09 -1.91
C PRO A 123 -25.26 -6.68 -2.84
N PRO A 124 -25.74 -7.89 -2.54
CA PRO A 124 -26.86 -8.49 -3.26
C PRO A 124 -28.07 -7.56 -3.26
N SER A 125 -28.73 -7.44 -4.42
CA SER A 125 -29.90 -6.57 -4.59
C SER A 125 -30.78 -7.11 -5.71
N GLY A 126 -32.06 -7.35 -5.39
CA GLY A 126 -32.98 -8.03 -6.30
C GLY A 126 -32.50 -9.44 -6.65
N SER A 127 -32.49 -9.77 -7.94
CA SER A 127 -31.99 -11.06 -8.46
C SER A 127 -30.46 -11.15 -8.50
N LEU A 128 -29.76 -10.02 -8.42
CA LEU A 128 -28.31 -9.95 -8.56
C LEU A 128 -27.62 -10.24 -7.22
N LYS A 129 -26.56 -11.05 -7.26
CA LYS A 129 -25.73 -11.40 -6.11
C LYS A 129 -24.69 -10.30 -5.81
N HIS A 130 -23.58 -10.66 -5.18
CA HIS A 130 -22.50 -9.72 -4.92
C HIS A 130 -21.89 -9.25 -6.24
N ARG A 131 -21.68 -7.94 -6.37
CA ARG A 131 -21.06 -7.36 -7.57
C ARG A 131 -19.85 -6.53 -7.23
N LEU A 132 -18.83 -6.61 -8.07
CA LEU A 132 -17.73 -5.68 -8.12
C LEU A 132 -17.83 -4.86 -9.41
N GLN A 133 -18.06 -3.57 -9.27
CA GLN A 133 -18.07 -2.62 -10.37
C GLN A 133 -16.72 -1.90 -10.43
N ILE A 134 -16.19 -1.74 -11.63
CA ILE A 134 -14.92 -1.07 -11.90
C ILE A 134 -15.15 -0.06 -13.00
N ASP A 135 -15.04 1.22 -12.68
CA ASP A 135 -15.22 2.31 -13.63
C ASP A 135 -13.86 2.85 -14.08
N LEU A 136 -13.66 2.87 -15.40
CA LEU A 136 -12.50 3.45 -16.08
C LEU A 136 -12.94 4.75 -16.77
N GLY A 137 -12.18 5.83 -16.58
CA GLY A 137 -12.43 7.14 -17.20
C GLY A 137 -13.26 8.15 -16.40
N ASN A 138 -13.86 7.74 -15.28
CA ASN A 138 -14.76 8.61 -14.53
C ASN A 138 -14.05 9.33 -13.36
N GLU A 139 -13.22 10.32 -13.68
CA GLU A 139 -13.07 11.59 -12.93
C GLU A 139 -12.40 12.65 -13.81
N ALA A 140 -12.94 13.87 -13.76
CA ALA A 140 -12.31 15.05 -14.31
C ALA A 140 -10.92 15.23 -13.70
N ILE A 141 -9.91 15.31 -14.56
CA ILE A 141 -8.64 15.94 -14.21
C ILE A 141 -9.00 17.40 -13.88
N ALA A 142 -9.07 17.75 -12.60
CA ALA A 142 -9.16 19.15 -12.20
C ALA A 142 -7.94 19.86 -12.78
N ALA A 143 -8.18 20.79 -13.70
CA ALA A 143 -7.15 21.56 -14.36
C ALA A 143 -6.32 22.34 -13.31
N PRO A 144 -4.99 22.48 -13.51
CA PRO A 144 -4.21 23.42 -12.71
C PRO A 144 -4.72 24.86 -12.92
N PRO A 145 -4.57 25.76 -11.92
CA PRO A 145 -5.02 27.14 -12.07
C PRO A 145 -4.26 27.82 -13.21
N SER A 146 -5.03 28.43 -14.11
CA SER A 146 -4.57 29.18 -15.27
C SER A 146 -3.84 30.46 -14.88
N SER A 147 -2.62 30.66 -15.37
CA SER A 147 -2.00 31.98 -15.50
C SER A 147 -1.69 32.28 -16.97
N GLY A 148 -2.42 33.25 -17.53
CA GLY A 148 -1.95 34.30 -18.47
C GLY A 148 -1.47 33.95 -19.90
N LYS A 149 -2.28 34.36 -20.90
CA LYS A 149 -2.00 34.91 -22.27
C LYS A 149 -0.56 34.76 -22.83
N ALA A 150 -0.28 34.01 -23.93
CA ALA A 150 -0.50 34.21 -25.39
C ALA A 150 0.87 34.39 -26.12
N PRO A 151 1.04 34.29 -27.48
CA PRO A 151 0.62 33.32 -28.53
C PRO A 151 1.84 32.78 -29.40
N PRO A 152 1.67 31.99 -30.49
CA PRO A 152 2.60 30.93 -30.95
C PRO A 152 3.55 31.29 -32.14
N PRO A 153 4.40 30.34 -32.59
CA PRO A 153 4.55 30.06 -34.04
C PRO A 153 4.39 28.55 -34.35
N LYS A 154 3.51 28.16 -35.27
CA LYS A 154 3.61 28.06 -36.74
C LYS A 154 4.33 26.81 -37.26
N ALA A 155 3.67 26.22 -38.25
CA ALA A 155 3.89 24.91 -38.86
C ALA A 155 5.00 24.87 -39.92
N SER A 156 5.44 23.65 -40.26
CA SER A 156 5.83 23.29 -41.64
C SER A 156 5.72 21.78 -41.84
N ALA A 157 5.15 21.41 -42.99
CA ALA A 157 4.75 20.07 -43.44
C ALA A 157 5.85 19.39 -44.32
N PRO A 158 5.57 18.55 -45.36
CA PRO A 158 5.53 17.07 -45.28
C PRO A 158 6.29 16.28 -46.40
N ARG A 159 6.33 14.93 -46.27
CA ARG A 159 6.25 13.84 -47.31
C ARG A 159 7.50 13.53 -48.21
N ALA A 160 8.21 12.38 -48.02
CA ALA A 160 8.13 11.01 -48.64
C ALA A 160 9.07 10.80 -49.87
N PRO A 161 9.26 9.60 -50.51
CA PRO A 161 8.79 8.23 -50.23
C PRO A 161 9.82 7.05 -50.42
N ALA A 162 9.32 5.85 -50.08
CA ALA A 162 9.58 4.44 -50.49
C ALA A 162 10.78 3.96 -51.36
N ASN A 163 11.28 2.76 -51.02
CA ASN A 163 11.38 1.56 -51.89
C ASN A 163 11.63 0.31 -51.01
N GLU A 164 10.71 -0.66 -50.99
CA GLU A 164 10.70 -1.95 -51.72
C GLU A 164 11.46 -3.10 -51.03
N ALA A 165 10.72 -4.18 -50.74
CA ALA A 165 11.17 -5.51 -50.32
C ALA A 165 11.38 -6.41 -51.56
N PRO A 166 12.07 -7.57 -51.48
CA PRO A 166 11.42 -8.83 -51.07
C PRO A 166 12.35 -9.79 -50.26
N ALA A 167 11.87 -10.49 -49.23
CA ALA A 167 11.33 -11.85 -49.16
C ALA A 167 12.35 -13.03 -48.98
N SER A 168 12.05 -13.85 -47.95
CA SER A 168 12.29 -15.30 -47.78
C SER A 168 13.63 -15.81 -47.21
N ALA A 169 13.60 -16.32 -45.96
CA ALA A 169 13.72 -17.76 -45.61
C ALA A 169 14.31 -18.01 -44.20
N ILE A 170 13.46 -18.58 -43.34
CA ILE A 170 13.66 -19.61 -42.30
C ILE A 170 15.04 -19.77 -41.63
N GLY A 171 15.01 -19.62 -40.31
CA GLY A 171 15.82 -20.39 -39.36
C GLY A 171 16.99 -19.63 -38.75
N ASP A 172 16.81 -19.06 -37.56
CA ASP A 172 17.75 -19.14 -36.43
C ASP A 172 17.23 -18.31 -35.24
N ASP A 173 17.35 -18.89 -34.03
CA ASP A 173 16.83 -18.35 -32.77
C ASP A 173 17.73 -17.20 -32.26
N PRO A 174 17.29 -15.93 -32.30
CA PRO A 174 18.13 -14.77 -31.98
C PRO A 174 18.47 -14.65 -30.49
N LEU A 175 17.92 -15.53 -29.64
CA LEU A 175 18.22 -15.56 -28.21
C LEU A 175 19.50 -16.37 -27.90
N MET A 176 19.85 -17.34 -28.75
CA MET A 176 21.06 -18.17 -28.54
C MET A 176 22.35 -17.49 -29.00
N ASP A 177 22.31 -16.66 -30.03
CA ASP A 177 23.46 -15.85 -30.46
C ASP A 177 23.84 -14.76 -29.45
N LEU A 178 22.85 -14.19 -28.75
CA LEU A 178 23.09 -13.18 -27.72
C LEU A 178 23.67 -13.78 -26.42
N LEU A 179 23.40 -15.05 -26.15
CA LEU A 179 23.94 -15.77 -24.99
C LEU A 179 25.38 -16.25 -25.26
N ASN A 180 25.67 -16.74 -26.47
CA ASN A 180 27.00 -17.19 -26.87
C ASN A 180 28.01 -16.03 -26.99
N SER A 181 27.58 -14.87 -27.49
CA SER A 181 28.41 -13.65 -27.58
C SER A 181 28.78 -13.07 -26.20
N ARG A 182 27.89 -13.20 -25.20
CA ARG A 182 28.19 -12.83 -23.80
C ARG A 182 29.15 -13.79 -23.09
N GLN A 183 29.05 -15.09 -23.37
CA GLN A 183 29.95 -16.09 -22.77
C GLN A 183 31.39 -16.00 -23.33
N GLN A 184 31.55 -15.66 -24.62
CA GLN A 184 32.88 -15.47 -25.22
C GLN A 184 33.57 -14.16 -24.77
N GLN A 185 32.82 -13.10 -24.46
CA GLN A 185 33.38 -11.88 -23.85
C GLN A 185 33.78 -12.04 -22.38
N ALA A 186 33.21 -13.03 -21.66
CA ALA A 186 33.52 -13.27 -20.25
C ALA A 186 34.76 -14.16 -20.02
N GLN A 187 35.34 -14.75 -21.08
CA GLN A 187 36.46 -15.71 -20.96
C GLN A 187 37.80 -15.25 -21.55
N SER A 188 37.91 -14.01 -22.05
CA SER A 188 39.13 -13.52 -22.73
C SER A 188 39.84 -12.32 -22.07
N ALA A 189 39.48 -11.91 -20.86
CA ALA A 189 40.16 -10.80 -20.17
C ALA A 189 40.94 -11.28 -18.93
N GLN A 190 42.21 -11.66 -19.12
CA GLN A 190 43.23 -11.50 -18.07
C GLN A 190 43.69 -10.03 -18.04
N PRO A 191 43.91 -9.42 -16.87
CA PRO A 191 44.34 -8.02 -16.80
C PRO A 191 45.82 -7.85 -17.17
N PRO A 192 46.22 -6.82 -17.94
CA PRO A 192 47.63 -6.46 -18.09
C PRO A 192 48.12 -5.71 -16.84
N ALA A 193 49.28 -6.11 -16.32
CA ALA A 193 50.00 -5.35 -15.31
C ALA A 193 50.62 -4.09 -15.93
N THR A 194 50.25 -2.91 -15.40
CA THR A 194 50.88 -1.62 -15.72
C THR A 194 50.99 -0.79 -14.43
N PRO A 195 52.03 0.08 -14.27
CA PRO A 195 52.43 0.65 -12.98
C PRO A 195 51.43 1.65 -12.39
N PRO A 196 51.49 1.92 -11.07
CA PRO A 196 50.49 2.74 -10.39
C PRO A 196 50.57 4.20 -10.86
N GLN A 197 49.59 4.60 -11.67
CA GLN A 197 49.26 6.02 -11.86
C GLN A 197 48.35 6.47 -10.72
N THR A 198 48.73 7.55 -10.07
CA THR A 198 47.96 8.26 -9.04
C THR A 198 46.65 8.77 -9.64
N VAL A 199 45.58 7.99 -9.45
CA VAL A 199 44.22 8.40 -9.82
C VAL A 199 43.75 9.43 -8.81
N GLN A 200 43.64 10.69 -9.25
CA GLN A 200 42.93 11.73 -8.52
C GLN A 200 41.48 11.29 -8.29
N PRO A 201 40.88 11.55 -7.12
CA PRO A 201 39.48 11.21 -6.86
C PRO A 201 38.56 11.81 -7.93
N PRO A 202 37.58 11.06 -8.46
CA PRO A 202 36.61 11.58 -9.41
C PRO A 202 35.92 12.82 -8.83
N ALA A 203 35.80 13.86 -9.66
CA ALA A 203 35.07 15.07 -9.35
C ALA A 203 33.69 14.71 -8.81
N THR A 204 33.39 15.28 -7.63
CA THR A 204 32.14 15.11 -6.90
C THR A 204 30.97 15.44 -7.82
N GLU A 205 30.24 14.43 -8.28
CA GLU A 205 28.90 14.66 -8.80
C GLU A 205 28.11 15.41 -7.72
N PRO A 206 27.39 16.49 -8.08
CA PRO A 206 26.65 17.26 -7.09
C PRO A 206 25.61 16.34 -6.47
N GLN A 207 25.86 15.95 -5.22
CA GLN A 207 24.83 15.39 -4.37
C GLN A 207 23.60 16.30 -4.47
N PRO A 208 22.37 15.78 -4.57
CA PRO A 208 21.20 16.60 -4.34
C PRO A 208 21.35 17.14 -2.92
N SER A 209 21.77 18.40 -2.84
CA SER A 209 21.97 19.13 -1.61
C SER A 209 20.72 18.96 -0.77
N GLY A 210 20.89 18.48 0.45
CA GLY A 210 19.82 18.45 1.45
C GLY A 210 19.05 19.76 1.39
N ASN A 211 17.73 19.63 1.45
CA ASN A 211 16.71 20.69 1.34
C ASN A 211 17.34 22.08 1.50
N PRO A 212 17.32 22.95 0.47
CA PRO A 212 17.91 24.29 0.60
C PRO A 212 17.37 24.89 1.89
N LYS A 213 18.27 25.44 2.72
CA LYS A 213 17.95 26.16 3.97
C LYS A 213 17.07 27.36 3.63
N THR A 214 15.83 27.08 3.30
CA THR A 214 14.76 28.04 3.19
C THR A 214 14.47 28.41 4.63
N ASN A 215 14.50 29.70 4.93
CA ASN A 215 14.26 30.25 6.27
C ASN A 215 12.79 30.04 6.73
N ARG A 216 12.07 29.11 6.11
CA ARG A 216 10.67 28.78 6.38
C ARG A 216 10.61 27.68 7.44
N LYS A 217 9.60 27.76 8.31
CA LYS A 217 9.32 26.68 9.24
C LYS A 217 8.89 25.42 8.49
N PRO A 218 9.24 24.21 8.99
CA PRO A 218 8.77 22.95 8.46
C PRO A 218 7.24 22.87 8.35
N VAL A 219 6.75 22.23 7.29
CA VAL A 219 5.36 21.83 7.12
C VAL A 219 5.18 20.46 7.77
N ILE A 220 4.24 20.35 8.71
CA ILE A 220 4.00 19.13 9.49
C ILE A 220 2.63 18.56 9.10
N VAL A 221 2.57 17.26 8.85
CA VAL A 221 1.30 16.53 8.74
C VAL A 221 1.10 15.68 9.98
N LEU A 222 -0.04 15.87 10.63
CA LEU A 222 -0.51 15.02 11.71
C LEU A 222 -1.57 14.05 11.17
N ASP A 223 -1.34 12.78 11.40
CA ASP A 223 -2.29 11.72 11.10
C ASP A 223 -2.93 11.21 12.39
N ALA A 224 -4.24 11.41 12.52
CA ALA A 224 -5.01 10.82 13.60
C ALA A 224 -5.48 9.43 13.14
N GLY A 225 -4.93 8.37 13.73
CA GLY A 225 -5.24 6.98 13.38
C GLY A 225 -6.74 6.67 13.36
N HIS A 226 -7.15 5.68 12.58
CA HIS A 226 -8.55 5.20 12.49
C HIS A 226 -9.56 6.30 12.09
N GLY A 227 -10.82 6.17 12.48
CA GLY A 227 -11.87 7.16 12.27
C GLY A 227 -13.11 6.60 11.57
N GLY A 228 -14.26 7.25 11.77
CA GLY A 228 -15.54 6.84 11.25
C GLY A 228 -15.89 5.42 11.68
N LYS A 229 -16.02 4.53 10.71
CA LYS A 229 -16.35 3.10 10.92
C LYS A 229 -15.22 2.28 11.54
N ASP A 230 -13.99 2.80 11.55
CA ASP A 230 -12.85 2.17 12.20
C ASP A 230 -12.71 2.78 13.60
N PRO A 231 -13.12 2.09 14.67
CA PRO A 231 -12.94 2.58 16.03
C PRO A 231 -11.48 2.53 16.49
N GLY A 232 -10.62 1.77 15.81
CA GLY A 232 -9.36 1.28 16.37
C GLY A 232 -9.60 0.43 17.60
N THR A 233 -8.66 0.46 18.53
CA THR A 233 -8.77 -0.20 19.83
C THR A 233 -9.98 0.33 20.61
N THR A 234 -10.73 -0.59 21.21
CA THR A 234 -11.77 -0.24 22.20
C THR A 234 -11.24 -0.56 23.58
N GLY A 235 -11.10 0.47 24.43
CA GLY A 235 -10.64 0.34 25.80
C GLY A 235 -11.64 -0.39 26.69
N THR A 236 -11.22 -0.71 27.91
CA THR A 236 -12.02 -1.47 28.89
C THR A 236 -13.30 -0.77 29.33
N THR A 237 -13.32 0.57 29.28
CA THR A 237 -14.51 1.39 29.58
C THR A 237 -15.36 1.70 28.34
N GLY A 238 -14.95 1.23 27.17
CA GLY A 238 -15.62 1.46 25.88
C GLY A 238 -15.13 2.70 25.13
N ILE A 239 -14.07 3.39 25.60
CA ILE A 239 -13.49 4.49 24.83
C ILE A 239 -12.84 3.96 23.55
N HIS A 240 -13.05 4.63 22.43
CA HIS A 240 -12.44 4.25 21.17
C HIS A 240 -11.15 5.04 20.91
N GLU A 241 -10.15 4.34 20.40
CA GLU A 241 -8.86 4.88 19.99
C GLU A 241 -9.02 6.08 19.06
N LYS A 242 -9.88 5.96 18.04
CA LYS A 242 -10.15 7.03 17.07
C LYS A 242 -10.47 8.39 17.72
N SER A 243 -11.11 8.38 18.89
CA SER A 243 -11.52 9.59 19.63
C SER A 243 -10.35 10.16 20.42
N VAL A 244 -9.60 9.30 21.11
CA VAL A 244 -8.40 9.67 21.88
C VAL A 244 -7.36 10.30 20.97
N VAL A 245 -7.02 9.63 19.87
CA VAL A 245 -5.95 10.08 18.95
C VAL A 245 -6.35 11.33 18.18
N LEU A 246 -7.63 11.49 17.81
CA LEU A 246 -8.13 12.73 17.20
C LEU A 246 -7.99 13.91 18.17
N ALA A 247 -8.40 13.72 19.43
CA ALA A 247 -8.31 14.76 20.43
C ALA A 247 -6.84 15.17 20.70
N THR A 248 -5.93 14.19 20.79
CA THR A 248 -4.48 14.48 20.92
C THR A 248 -3.95 15.21 19.68
N ALA A 249 -4.31 14.78 18.47
CA ALA A 249 -3.84 15.39 17.22
C ALA A 249 -4.34 16.83 17.04
N LEU A 250 -5.59 17.12 17.41
CA LEU A 250 -6.14 18.47 17.40
C LEU A 250 -5.43 19.39 18.38
N GLU A 251 -5.15 18.92 19.59
CA GLU A 251 -4.38 19.69 20.58
C GLU A 251 -2.94 19.90 20.12
N THR A 252 -2.29 18.88 19.54
CA THR A 252 -0.94 18.96 18.97
C THR A 252 -0.88 19.99 17.84
N LYS A 253 -1.87 19.97 16.93
CA LYS A 253 -2.01 20.98 15.88
C LYS A 253 -2.07 22.38 16.47
N ARG A 254 -2.91 22.58 17.49
CA ARG A 254 -3.07 23.89 18.15
C ARG A 254 -1.75 24.39 18.76
N GLN A 255 -1.01 23.51 19.45
CA GLN A 255 0.29 23.84 20.05
C GLN A 255 1.35 24.19 18.99
N LEU A 256 1.43 23.41 17.91
CA LEU A 256 2.36 23.65 16.81
C LEU A 256 2.02 24.93 16.03
N GLN A 257 0.73 25.19 15.75
CA GLN A 257 0.30 26.42 15.09
C GLN A 257 0.58 27.66 15.94
N ALA A 258 0.40 27.58 17.26
CA ALA A 258 0.77 28.66 18.18
C ALA A 258 2.28 28.96 18.15
N LYS A 259 3.11 27.95 17.86
CA LYS A 259 4.55 28.10 17.61
C LYS A 259 4.88 28.54 16.17
N GLY A 260 3.89 28.80 15.33
CA GLY A 260 4.03 29.29 13.95
C GLY A 260 4.35 28.24 12.88
N TYR A 261 4.19 26.95 13.18
CA TYR A 261 4.34 25.89 12.16
C TYR A 261 3.11 25.81 11.26
N THR A 262 3.33 25.43 9.99
CA THR A 262 2.22 25.05 9.10
C THR A 262 1.86 23.61 9.37
N VAL A 263 0.62 23.35 9.81
CA VAL A 263 0.17 22.01 10.22
C VAL A 263 -1.07 21.60 9.46
N HIS A 264 -0.96 20.50 8.72
CA HIS A 264 -2.07 19.83 8.05
C HIS A 264 -2.46 18.57 8.83
N MET A 265 -3.72 18.14 8.68
CA MET A 265 -4.20 16.89 9.26
C MET A 265 -4.75 15.98 8.17
N THR A 266 -4.61 14.67 8.35
CA THR A 266 -5.29 13.68 7.49
C THR A 266 -6.81 13.70 7.70
N ARG A 267 -7.23 13.93 8.95
CA ARG A 267 -8.63 14.19 9.34
C ARG A 267 -8.70 15.15 10.51
N SER A 268 -9.73 15.99 10.55
CA SER A 268 -10.04 16.89 11.68
C SER A 268 -11.37 16.58 12.35
N GLY A 269 -11.99 15.45 11.99
CA GLY A 269 -13.27 14.96 12.51
C GLY A 269 -13.31 13.45 12.49
N ASP A 270 -14.47 12.87 12.84
CA ASP A 270 -14.65 11.42 12.90
C ASP A 270 -14.95 10.80 11.52
N ASN A 271 -13.97 10.87 10.61
CA ASN A 271 -14.06 10.33 9.27
C ASN A 271 -13.01 9.23 9.05
N PHE A 272 -13.39 8.16 8.37
CA PHE A 272 -12.46 7.12 7.95
C PHE A 272 -11.64 7.59 6.74
N ILE A 273 -10.31 7.52 6.83
CA ILE A 273 -9.37 7.81 5.74
C ILE A 273 -8.50 6.58 5.50
N LYS A 274 -8.32 6.18 4.24
CA LYS A 274 -7.48 5.02 3.91
C LYS A 274 -6.00 5.28 4.12
N LEU A 275 -5.22 4.24 4.41
CA LEU A 275 -3.77 4.37 4.65
C LEU A 275 -3.04 5.01 3.46
N ALA A 276 -3.43 4.70 2.22
CA ALA A 276 -2.87 5.33 1.03
C ALA A 276 -3.20 6.83 0.92
N GLU A 277 -4.44 7.21 1.26
CA GLU A 277 -4.90 8.60 1.21
C GLU A 277 -4.22 9.46 2.29
N ARG A 278 -3.96 8.89 3.49
CA ARG A 278 -3.18 9.54 4.56
C ARG A 278 -1.80 9.97 4.06
N ARG A 279 -1.10 9.09 3.35
CA ARG A 279 0.21 9.43 2.74
C ARG A 279 0.10 10.47 1.63
N ALA A 280 -0.96 10.43 0.83
CA ALA A 280 -1.18 11.41 -0.23
C ALA A 280 -1.35 12.84 0.32
N VAL A 281 -1.84 13.00 1.55
CA VAL A 281 -1.87 14.31 2.23
C VAL A 281 -0.45 14.87 2.42
N ALA A 282 0.49 14.05 2.91
CA ALA A 282 1.89 14.46 3.08
C ALA A 282 2.54 14.88 1.76
N GLN A 283 2.33 14.11 0.70
CA GLN A 283 2.88 14.41 -0.62
C GLN A 283 2.30 15.70 -1.21
N ARG A 284 0.98 15.86 -1.19
CA ARG A 284 0.29 17.02 -1.77
C ARG A 284 0.57 18.32 -1.01
N THR A 285 0.77 18.25 0.31
CA THR A 285 1.10 19.41 1.14
C THR A 285 2.59 19.71 1.19
N LYS A 286 3.43 18.88 0.52
CA LYS A 286 4.90 18.98 0.57
C LYS A 286 5.42 18.98 2.01
N ALA A 287 4.89 18.06 2.82
CA ALA A 287 5.25 17.95 4.22
C ALA A 287 6.75 17.67 4.39
N ASP A 288 7.37 18.35 5.34
CA ASP A 288 8.74 18.12 5.77
C ASP A 288 8.80 17.05 6.90
N LEU A 289 7.66 16.76 7.54
CA LEU A 289 7.52 15.75 8.59
C LEU A 289 6.09 15.17 8.63
N PHE A 290 5.99 13.86 8.79
CA PHE A 290 4.73 13.14 8.99
C PHE A 290 4.71 12.42 10.35
N ILE A 291 3.64 12.60 11.11
CA ILE A 291 3.47 12.00 12.44
C ILE A 291 2.11 11.30 12.49
N SER A 292 2.10 9.98 12.62
CA SER A 292 0.88 9.21 12.92
C SER A 292 0.74 9.00 14.42
N ILE A 293 -0.46 9.23 14.95
CA ILE A 293 -0.79 9.12 16.36
C ILE A 293 -1.81 7.99 16.55
N HIS A 294 -1.43 7.01 17.36
CA HIS A 294 -2.18 5.79 17.70
C HIS A 294 -2.20 5.56 19.22
N ALA A 295 -3.05 4.64 19.67
CA ALA A 295 -3.06 4.13 21.03
C ALA A 295 -3.38 2.62 21.03
N ASN A 296 -2.32 1.85 21.23
CA ASN A 296 -2.20 0.41 21.15
C ASN A 296 -3.23 -0.41 21.95
N ALA A 297 -3.25 -1.70 21.66
CA ALA A 297 -3.88 -2.76 22.45
C ALA A 297 -2.92 -3.93 22.64
N SER A 298 -3.04 -4.61 23.77
CA SER A 298 -2.37 -5.87 24.02
C SER A 298 -3.30 -6.86 24.67
N ALA A 299 -3.09 -8.15 24.40
CA ALA A 299 -3.78 -9.23 25.12
C ALA A 299 -3.46 -9.22 26.63
N SER A 300 -2.30 -8.68 27.02
CA SER A 300 -1.95 -8.47 28.42
C SER A 300 -2.41 -7.07 28.87
N PRO A 301 -3.35 -6.96 29.84
CA PRO A 301 -3.81 -5.68 30.36
C PRO A 301 -2.73 -4.96 31.19
N ALA A 302 -1.62 -5.63 31.53
CA ALA A 302 -0.47 -5.04 32.21
C ALA A 302 0.49 -4.30 31.25
N SER A 303 0.31 -4.47 29.93
CA SER A 303 1.12 -3.76 28.93
C SER A 303 0.91 -2.27 29.09
N GLN A 304 1.99 -1.50 29.09
CA GLN A 304 1.92 -0.06 29.27
C GLN A 304 3.15 0.65 28.69
N GLY A 305 2.99 1.94 28.44
CA GLY A 305 4.03 2.85 28.06
C GLY A 305 4.01 3.20 26.57
N VAL A 306 4.70 4.29 26.26
CA VAL A 306 4.79 4.86 24.92
C VAL A 306 5.80 4.10 24.08
N ASP A 307 5.47 3.95 22.79
CA ASP A 307 6.42 3.53 21.76
C ASP A 307 6.45 4.53 20.60
N VAL A 308 7.58 4.54 19.89
CA VAL A 308 7.74 5.25 18.63
C VAL A 308 8.31 4.31 17.59
N TYR A 309 7.64 4.25 16.45
CA TYR A 309 7.98 3.40 15.32
C TYR A 309 8.39 4.23 14.10
N VAL A 310 9.29 3.67 13.30
CA VAL A 310 9.62 4.16 11.96
C VAL A 310 9.46 3.03 10.93
N TRP A 311 9.34 3.39 9.67
CA TRP A 311 9.23 2.41 8.59
C TRP A 311 10.53 1.59 8.46
N GLY A 312 10.40 0.27 8.33
CA GLY A 312 11.51 -0.62 8.07
C GLY A 312 11.15 -2.09 8.27
N LYS A 313 12.14 -2.99 8.20
CA LYS A 313 11.94 -4.38 8.57
C LYS A 313 11.59 -4.47 10.05
N ALA A 314 10.58 -5.28 10.39
CA ALA A 314 10.20 -5.51 11.79
C ALA A 314 11.40 -5.99 12.62
N ASN A 315 11.73 -5.26 13.69
CA ASN A 315 12.83 -5.61 14.59
C ASN A 315 12.37 -6.37 15.86
N SER A 316 11.07 -6.58 16.01
CA SER A 316 10.49 -7.45 17.04
C SER A 316 9.18 -8.07 16.55
N GLU A 317 8.80 -9.20 17.15
CA GLU A 317 7.53 -9.84 16.85
C GLU A 317 6.34 -8.95 17.24
N GLN A 318 6.45 -8.23 18.35
CA GLN A 318 5.43 -7.27 18.76
C GLN A 318 5.27 -6.14 17.74
N ALA A 319 6.37 -5.53 17.28
CA ALA A 319 6.33 -4.49 16.24
C ALA A 319 5.72 -5.02 14.93
N ARG A 320 6.00 -6.29 14.59
CA ARG A 320 5.37 -6.96 13.44
C ARG A 320 3.86 -7.10 13.62
N GLN A 321 3.39 -7.53 14.79
CA GLN A 321 1.96 -7.71 15.06
C GLN A 321 1.19 -6.39 15.05
N ILE A 322 1.75 -5.35 15.66
CA ILE A 322 1.17 -4.00 15.64
C ILE A 322 1.08 -3.51 14.18
N ALA A 323 2.16 -3.61 13.40
CA ALA A 323 2.10 -3.24 11.98
C ALA A 323 1.05 -4.03 11.20
N LEU A 324 0.87 -5.33 11.47
CA LEU A 324 -0.17 -6.12 10.82
C LEU A 324 -1.59 -5.68 11.20
N ALA A 325 -1.81 -5.32 12.46
CA ALA A 325 -3.09 -4.80 12.96
C ALA A 325 -3.40 -3.43 12.33
N GLU A 326 -2.45 -2.49 12.37
CA GLU A 326 -2.63 -1.15 11.79
C GLU A 326 -2.81 -1.19 10.27
N ASN A 327 -2.06 -2.06 9.58
CA ASN A 327 -2.22 -2.26 8.14
C ASN A 327 -3.57 -2.92 7.77
N ALA A 328 -4.31 -3.44 8.75
CA ALA A 328 -5.65 -4.00 8.53
C ALA A 328 -6.77 -2.95 8.63
N ALA A 329 -6.49 -1.70 9.00
CA ALA A 329 -7.49 -0.63 9.09
C ALA A 329 -8.28 -0.44 7.77
N ASP A 330 -7.60 -0.56 6.62
CA ASP A 330 -8.24 -0.45 5.30
C ASP A 330 -9.18 -1.63 4.97
N LYS A 331 -9.14 -2.71 5.76
CA LYS A 331 -9.94 -3.93 5.53
C LYS A 331 -11.29 -3.90 6.24
N ILE A 332 -11.63 -2.83 6.96
CA ILE A 332 -12.83 -2.74 7.80
C ILE A 332 -14.14 -2.77 6.99
N ASP A 333 -14.15 -2.43 5.69
CA ASP A 333 -15.31 -2.64 4.80
C ASP A 333 -15.35 -4.03 4.16
N GLY A 334 -14.41 -4.93 4.50
CA GLY A 334 -14.14 -6.16 3.76
C GLY A 334 -13.62 -5.89 2.34
N LEU A 335 -13.12 -4.67 2.07
CA LEU A 335 -12.43 -4.33 0.83
C LEU A 335 -10.94 -4.64 1.04
N PRO A 336 -10.34 -5.50 0.22
CA PRO A 336 -8.90 -5.70 0.25
C PRO A 336 -8.17 -4.41 -0.11
N ASP A 337 -7.00 -4.24 0.51
CA ASP A 337 -6.08 -3.14 0.25
C ASP A 337 -5.77 -3.06 -1.25
N VAL A 338 -6.02 -1.88 -1.81
CA VAL A 338 -5.71 -1.51 -3.18
C VAL A 338 -4.44 -0.66 -3.19
N GLY A 339 -3.43 -1.14 -2.46
CA GLY A 339 -2.08 -0.60 -2.42
C GLY A 339 -1.21 -1.25 -3.49
N ASN A 340 -0.77 -0.44 -4.45
CA ASN A 340 0.16 -0.82 -5.50
C ASN A 340 1.39 -1.55 -4.90
N LYS A 341 1.53 -2.85 -5.20
CA LYS A 341 2.70 -3.65 -4.79
C LYS A 341 3.98 -3.29 -5.56
N ASN A 342 3.88 -2.39 -6.54
CA ASN A 342 5.01 -1.92 -7.31
C ASN A 342 5.34 -0.48 -6.89
N VAL A 343 6.22 -0.33 -5.89
CA VAL A 343 7.13 0.80 -5.90
C VAL A 343 8.20 0.44 -6.93
N ASN A 344 8.47 1.32 -7.87
CA ASN A 344 9.56 1.19 -8.83
C ASN A 344 10.87 0.90 -8.07
N ALA A 345 11.25 -0.38 -7.99
CA ALA A 345 12.58 -0.78 -7.61
C ALA A 345 13.50 -0.27 -8.72
N ILE A 346 14.58 0.43 -8.33
CA ILE A 346 15.77 0.84 -9.10
C ILE A 346 16.11 2.35 -8.95
N ILE A 347 15.19 3.24 -8.55
CA ILE A 347 15.56 4.59 -8.09
C ILE A 347 14.90 4.90 -6.73
N SER A 348 15.40 4.32 -5.63
CA SER A 348 14.83 4.64 -4.30
C SER A 348 15.67 4.28 -3.06
N ASP A 349 16.72 3.46 -3.14
CA ASP A 349 17.34 2.90 -1.92
C ASP A 349 18.06 3.94 -1.05
N MET A 350 18.83 4.86 -1.65
CA MET A 350 19.55 5.91 -0.89
C MET A 350 18.62 6.95 -0.27
N MET A 351 17.61 7.44 -1.01
CA MET A 351 16.65 8.41 -0.49
C MET A 351 15.78 7.82 0.62
N GLN A 352 15.44 6.54 0.49
CA GLN A 352 14.71 5.81 1.52
C GLN A 352 15.57 5.56 2.76
N ALA A 353 16.86 5.26 2.59
CA ALA A 353 17.81 5.12 3.70
C ALA A 353 18.02 6.43 4.47
N GLN A 354 18.14 7.56 3.76
CA GLN A 354 18.24 8.88 4.39
C GLN A 354 16.94 9.25 5.13
N THR A 355 15.80 9.09 4.47
CA THR A 355 14.48 9.34 5.09
C THR A 355 14.27 8.50 6.35
N SER A 356 14.69 7.23 6.33
CA SER A 356 14.61 6.34 7.49
C SER A 356 15.54 6.80 8.62
N THR A 357 16.74 7.27 8.29
CA THR A 357 17.70 7.82 9.26
C THR A 357 17.15 9.06 9.97
N ASP A 358 16.56 9.99 9.22
CA ASP A 358 15.99 11.21 9.79
C ASP A 358 14.71 10.94 10.58
N SER A 359 13.91 9.97 10.15
CA SER A 359 12.77 9.45 10.94
C SER A 359 13.24 8.88 12.28
N ALA A 360 14.30 8.08 12.29
CA ALA A 360 14.85 7.50 13.51
C ALA A 360 15.45 8.56 14.45
N LYS A 361 16.10 9.60 13.93
CA LYS A 361 16.57 10.74 14.73
C LYS A 361 15.40 11.46 15.39
N PHE A 362 14.35 11.79 14.64
CA PHE A 362 13.17 12.43 15.19
C PHE A 362 12.47 11.55 16.23
N GLY A 363 12.33 10.25 15.96
CA GLY A 363 11.75 9.30 16.93
C GLY A 363 12.53 9.22 18.24
N LYS A 364 13.87 9.30 18.21
CA LYS A 364 14.70 9.36 19.43
C LYS A 364 14.44 10.64 20.23
N LEU A 365 14.27 11.78 19.57
CA LEU A 365 13.93 13.05 20.23
C LEU A 365 12.57 12.97 20.91
N LEU A 366 11.57 12.36 20.25
CA LEU A 366 10.25 12.12 20.83
C LEU A 366 10.33 11.23 22.08
N LEU A 367 11.02 10.09 22.01
CA LEU A 367 11.18 9.20 23.16
C LEU A 367 11.87 9.90 24.34
N ALA A 368 12.92 10.70 24.07
CA ALA A 368 13.60 11.47 25.11
C ALA A 368 12.67 12.50 25.78
N GLN A 369 11.73 13.07 25.03
CA GLN A 369 10.77 14.03 25.57
C GLN A 369 9.62 13.34 26.31
N PHE A 370 9.08 12.24 25.79
CA PHE A 370 8.03 11.45 26.45
C PHE A 370 8.53 10.80 27.74
N GLY A 371 9.76 10.30 27.77
CA GLY A 371 10.36 9.68 28.95
C GLY A 371 10.51 10.62 30.16
N LYS A 372 10.35 11.93 29.98
CA LYS A 372 10.36 12.91 31.09
C LYS A 372 9.10 12.87 31.95
N PHE A 373 8.00 12.34 31.42
CA PHE A 373 6.70 12.48 32.09
C PHE A 373 5.80 11.25 32.02
N THR A 374 6.14 10.27 31.20
CA THR A 374 5.43 9.01 31.11
C THR A 374 6.39 7.85 30.92
N LYS A 375 5.92 6.63 31.17
CA LYS A 375 6.72 5.42 30.98
C LYS A 375 6.88 5.16 29.49
N LEU A 376 8.10 4.85 29.08
CA LEU A 376 8.38 4.30 27.75
C LEU A 376 8.27 2.78 27.85
N ARG A 377 7.62 2.13 26.88
CA ARG A 377 7.67 0.66 26.84
C ARG A 377 9.04 0.19 26.37
N LYS A 378 9.62 0.87 25.36
CA LYS A 378 11.03 0.75 24.98
C LYS A 378 11.75 2.10 24.99
N GLY A 379 13.00 2.10 25.46
CA GLY A 379 13.87 3.27 25.41
C GLY A 379 14.48 3.55 24.03
N SER A 380 14.11 2.79 23.00
CA SER A 380 14.61 2.93 21.64
C SER A 380 13.47 2.91 20.62
N VAL A 381 13.71 3.57 19.48
CA VAL A 381 12.78 3.56 18.35
C VAL A 381 12.70 2.16 17.76
N GLU A 382 11.49 1.69 17.49
CA GLU A 382 11.24 0.41 16.82
C GLU A 382 11.01 0.56 15.32
N THR A 383 11.19 -0.52 14.58
CA THR A 383 11.00 -0.54 13.13
C THR A 383 9.97 -1.61 12.77
N ALA A 384 9.06 -1.30 11.85
CA ALA A 384 8.15 -2.28 11.23
C ALA A 384 7.55 -1.74 9.92
N ASP A 385 6.94 -2.63 9.13
CA ASP A 385 6.41 -2.30 7.80
C ASP A 385 5.01 -1.69 7.88
N PHE A 386 4.90 -0.55 8.57
CA PHE A 386 3.67 0.24 8.61
C PHE A 386 3.42 0.89 7.25
N VAL A 387 2.30 0.53 6.60
CA VAL A 387 1.92 1.06 5.28
C VAL A 387 1.76 2.57 5.33
N VAL A 388 1.28 3.14 6.44
CA VAL A 388 1.13 4.60 6.60
C VAL A 388 2.47 5.35 6.63
N LEU A 389 3.55 4.70 7.08
CA LEU A 389 4.89 5.31 7.17
C LEU A 389 5.73 5.16 5.91
N ARG A 390 5.25 4.39 4.92
CA ARG A 390 6.00 4.10 3.69
C ARG A 390 6.13 5.36 2.82
N SER A 391 7.25 6.07 2.96
CA SER A 391 7.56 7.30 2.24
C SER A 391 9.00 7.28 1.70
N ILE A 392 9.22 7.87 0.52
CA ILE A 392 10.54 7.92 -0.13
C ILE A 392 11.33 9.16 0.32
N ASN A 393 10.66 10.25 0.69
CA ASN A 393 11.28 11.56 0.91
C ASN A 393 10.70 12.39 2.07
N VAL A 394 9.79 11.85 2.87
CA VAL A 394 9.21 12.54 4.04
C VAL A 394 9.53 11.72 5.30
N PRO A 395 10.35 12.24 6.23
CA PRO A 395 10.57 11.60 7.52
C PRO A 395 9.24 11.35 8.22
N SER A 396 9.03 10.11 8.69
CA SER A 396 7.72 9.63 9.15
C SER A 396 7.87 8.79 10.41
N VAL A 397 7.06 9.09 11.44
CA VAL A 397 6.97 8.29 12.68
C VAL A 397 5.53 7.89 12.97
N LEU A 398 5.34 6.75 13.63
CA LEU A 398 4.09 6.37 14.28
C LEU A 398 4.32 6.34 15.79
N ILE A 399 3.45 7.00 16.54
CA ILE A 399 3.51 7.10 18.00
C ILE A 399 2.36 6.27 18.57
N GLU A 400 2.69 5.33 19.43
CA GLU A 400 1.72 4.66 20.31
C GLU A 400 1.73 5.37 21.65
N LEU A 401 0.68 6.11 21.97
CA LEU A 401 0.61 6.93 23.19
C LEU A 401 0.56 6.10 24.49
N GLY A 402 0.21 4.82 24.38
CA GLY A 402 -0.03 3.87 25.47
C GLY A 402 -0.99 2.78 25.02
N PHE A 403 -1.44 1.94 25.94
CA PHE A 403 -2.29 0.78 25.71
C PHE A 403 -3.70 1.04 26.25
N LEU A 404 -4.70 1.19 25.38
CA LEU A 404 -6.10 1.33 25.81
C LEU A 404 -6.68 0.06 26.44
N SER A 405 -6.03 -1.08 26.23
CA SER A 405 -6.33 -2.33 26.94
C SER A 405 -5.88 -2.32 28.41
N ASN A 406 -5.07 -1.34 28.81
CA ASN A 406 -4.66 -1.14 30.20
C ASN A 406 -5.58 -0.09 30.86
N PRO A 407 -6.32 -0.44 31.94
CA PRO A 407 -7.27 0.47 32.57
C PRO A 407 -6.67 1.79 33.08
N ASP A 408 -5.43 1.76 33.58
CA ASP A 408 -4.76 2.96 34.07
C ASP A 408 -4.35 3.89 32.92
N GLU A 409 -3.84 3.33 31.83
CA GLU A 409 -3.50 4.11 30.64
C GLU A 409 -4.74 4.59 29.90
N GLU A 410 -5.82 3.82 29.84
CA GLU A 410 -7.11 4.28 29.33
C GLU A 410 -7.63 5.49 30.11
N LYS A 411 -7.57 5.43 31.45
CA LYS A 411 -7.93 6.56 32.33
C LYS A 411 -7.03 7.78 32.11
N GLN A 412 -5.74 7.56 31.87
CA GLN A 412 -4.80 8.64 31.56
C GLN A 412 -5.07 9.25 30.18
N LEU A 413 -5.24 8.43 29.15
CA LEU A 413 -5.44 8.87 27.77
C LEU A 413 -6.83 9.50 27.55
N SER A 414 -7.83 9.13 28.33
CA SER A 414 -9.13 9.80 28.38
C SER A 414 -9.07 11.18 29.06
N ASN A 415 -8.02 11.49 29.83
CA ASN A 415 -7.84 12.79 30.49
C ASN A 415 -7.26 13.86 29.54
N ASN A 416 -7.95 15.01 29.45
CA ASN A 416 -7.53 16.14 28.60
C ASN A 416 -6.14 16.69 28.95
N ASN A 417 -5.80 16.78 30.25
CA ASN A 417 -4.51 17.32 30.68
C ASN A 417 -3.36 16.39 30.27
N GLN A 418 -3.56 15.08 30.34
CA GLN A 418 -2.54 14.13 29.90
C GLN A 418 -2.34 14.19 28.39
N ARG A 419 -3.42 14.21 27.58
CA ARG A 419 -3.30 14.40 26.12
C ARG A 419 -2.61 15.73 25.76
N ARG A 420 -2.86 16.78 26.54
CA ARG A 420 -2.16 18.06 26.38
C ARG A 420 -0.67 17.97 26.70
N ARG A 421 -0.24 17.16 27.68
CA ARG A 421 1.19 16.93 27.95
C ARG A 421 1.86 16.25 26.76
N PHE A 422 1.21 15.24 26.17
CA PHE A 422 1.68 14.61 24.92
C PHE A 422 1.78 15.60 23.76
N ALA A 423 0.82 16.51 23.62
CA ALA A 423 0.82 17.51 22.55
C ALA A 423 1.86 18.63 22.73
N ILE A 424 2.27 18.93 23.97
CA ILE A 424 3.28 19.95 24.29
C ILE A 424 4.70 19.40 24.07
N ALA A 425 4.90 18.14 24.44
CA ALA A 425 6.10 17.36 24.17
C ALA A 425 6.34 17.25 22.67
#